data_AF-A0A6A2WWW6-F1
#
_entry.id   AF-A0A6A2WWW6-F1
#
_cell.length_a   1.000
_cell.length_b   1.000
_cell.length_c   1.000
_cell.angle_alpha   90.00
_cell.angle_beta   90.00
_cell.angle_gamma   90.00
#
_symmetry.space_group_name_H-M   'P 1'
#
loop_
_entity.id
_entity.type
_entity.pdbx_description
1 polymer ?
#
loop_
_entity_poly.entity_id
_entity_poly.type
_entity_poly.pdbx_seq_one_letter_code
_entity_poly.pdbx_strand_id
1 'polypeptide(L)' 'MAEEINKSAFIEIQGRMVELTGKLKQVQNQMRTKEGEKKRAFLTLEELSQVPDDTNTYKSIDTILKLCF' A
#
# COMPACT_ATOMS: atom_id res chain seq x y z
N MET A 1 -13.17 43.49 12.05
CA MET A 1 -11.83 42.91 11.81
C MET A 1 -11.62 41.59 12.56
N ALA A 2 -11.77 41.51 13.89
CA ALA A 2 -11.58 40.25 14.63
C ALA A 2 -12.50 39.09 14.21
N GLU A 3 -13.77 39.39 13.89
CA GLU A 3 -14.73 38.38 13.43
C GLU A 3 -14.38 37.79 12.06
N GLU A 4 -13.77 38.59 11.18
CA GLU A 4 -13.34 38.19 9.84
C GLU A 4 -12.06 37.35 9.87
N ILE A 5 -11.15 37.67 10.80
CA ILE A 5 -9.98 36.85 11.13
C ILE A 5 -10.41 35.48 11.69
N ASN A 6 -11.43 35.46 12.56
CA ASN A 6 -11.94 34.21 13.11
C ASN A 6 -12.64 33.34 12.04
N LYS A 7 -13.41 33.95 11.13
CA LYS A 7 -14.05 33.25 10.01
C LYS A 7 -13.03 32.66 9.03
N SER A 8 -12.00 33.43 8.68
CA SER A 8 -10.93 32.94 7.79
C SER A 8 -10.12 31.80 8.42
N ALA A 9 -9.74 31.92 9.70
CA ALA A 9 -9.06 30.84 10.43
C ALA A 9 -9.90 29.56 10.50
N PHE A 10 -11.22 29.69 10.67
CA PHE A 10 -12.12 28.54 10.70
C PHE A 10 -12.19 27.81 9.35
N ILE A 11 -12.28 28.55 8.25
CA ILE A 11 -12.28 27.98 6.88
C ILE A 11 -10.95 27.26 6.60
N GLU A 12 -9.83 27.84 7.02
CA GLU A 12 -8.52 27.22 6.85
C GLU A 12 -8.41 25.89 7.61
N ILE A 13 -8.88 25.85 8.86
CA ILE A 13 -8.89 24.62 9.66
C ILE A 13 -9.78 23.56 8.99
N GLN A 14 -10.94 23.93 8.45
CA GLN A 14 -11.80 23.01 7.71
C GLN A 14 -11.11 22.47 6.45
N GLY A 15 -10.43 23.33 5.68
CA GLY A 15 -9.64 22.90 4.52
C GLY A 15 -8.57 21.88 4.90
N ARG A 16 -7.79 22.17 5.95
CA ARG A 16 -6.77 21.25 6.48
C ARG A 16 -7.37 19.92 6.94
N MET A 17 -8.55 19.93 7.55
CA MET A 17 -9.24 18.72 7.99
C MET A 17 -9.66 17.84 6.80
N VAL A 18 -10.15 18.44 5.72
CA VAL A 18 -10.52 17.72 4.49
C VAL A 18 -9.29 17.09 3.84
N GLU A 19 -8.21 17.87 3.69
CA GLU A 19 -6.95 17.38 3.13
C GLU A 19 -6.35 16.23 3.95
N LEU A 20 -6.31 16.37 5.28
CA LEU A 20 -5.78 15.34 6.17
C LEU A 20 -6.61 14.06 6.07
N THR A 21 -7.93 14.17 6.03
CA THR A 21 -8.83 13.04 5.86
C THR A 21 -8.62 12.34 4.51
N GLY A 22 -8.39 13.11 3.44
CA GLY A 22 -8.04 12.57 2.13
C GLY A 22 -6.76 11.75 2.15
N LYS A 23 -5.68 12.32 2.72
CA LYS A 23 -4.39 11.63 2.87
C LYS A 23 -4.51 10.37 3.74
N LEU A 24 -5.27 10.43 4.82
CA LEU A 24 -5.48 9.29 5.71
C LEU A 24 -6.16 8.11 4.98
N LYS A 25 -7.21 8.38 4.21
CA LYS A 25 -7.88 7.35 3.38
C LYS A 25 -6.92 6.75 2.34
N GLN A 26 -6.09 7.59 1.72
CA GLN A 26 -5.09 7.12 0.76
C GLN A 26 -4.10 6.15 1.41
N VAL A 27 -3.55 6.49 2.58
CA VAL A 27 -2.62 5.63 3.32
C VAL A 27 -3.29 4.34 3.78
N GLN A 28 -4.53 4.40 4.28
CA GLN A 28 -5.29 3.21 4.67
C GLN A 28 -5.47 2.23 3.49
N ASN A 29 -5.79 2.73 2.31
CA ASN A 29 -5.92 1.90 1.13
C ASN A 29 -4.58 1.28 0.70
N GLN A 30 -3.48 2.04 0.77
CA GLN A 30 -2.15 1.52 0.48
C GLN A 30 -1.75 0.40 1.46
N MET A 31 -2.00 0.60 2.75
CA MET A 31 -1.74 -0.43 3.77
C MET A 31 -2.49 -1.72 3.48
N ARG A 32 -3.80 -1.63 3.20
CA ARG A 32 -4.63 -2.80 2.88
C ARG A 32 -4.09 -3.57 1.66
N THR A 33 -3.70 -2.86 0.61
CA THR A 33 -3.12 -3.50 -0.59
C THR A 33 -1.80 -4.20 -0.24
N LYS A 34 -0.92 -3.53 0.53
CA LYS A 34 0.38 -4.09 0.91
C LYS A 34 0.25 -5.30 1.84
N GLU A 35 -0.71 -5.29 2.75
CA GLU A 35 -1.02 -6.47 3.58
C GLU A 35 -1.52 -7.64 2.73
N GLY A 36 -2.34 -7.38 1.72
CA GLY A 36 -2.77 -8.39 0.75
C GLY A 36 -1.60 -8.99 -0.05
N GLU A 37 -0.71 -8.14 -0.56
CA GLU A 37 0.51 -8.56 -1.27
C GLU A 37 1.43 -9.39 -0.35
N LYS A 38 1.62 -8.97 0.90
CA LYS A 38 2.42 -9.70 1.89
C LYS A 38 1.85 -11.09 2.15
N LYS A 39 0.53 -11.19 2.34
CA LYS A 39 -0.14 -12.48 2.57
C LYS A 39 0.06 -13.42 1.38
N ARG A 40 -0.12 -12.92 0.15
CA ARG A 40 0.11 -13.71 -1.06
C ARG A 40 1.57 -14.18 -1.18
N ALA A 41 2.52 -13.28 -0.97
CA ALA A 41 3.95 -13.62 -1.02
C ALA A 41 4.35 -14.67 0.02
N PHE A 42 3.77 -14.60 1.23
CA PHE A 42 4.01 -15.60 2.27
C PHE A 42 3.49 -16.99 1.87
N LEU A 43 2.27 -17.07 1.33
CA LEU A 43 1.71 -18.32 0.84
C LEU A 43 2.53 -18.90 -0.32
N THR A 44 2.95 -18.06 -1.28
CA THR A 44 3.83 -18.52 -2.37
C THR A 44 5.16 -19.04 -1.86
N LEU A 45 5.74 -18.43 -0.82
CA LEU A 45 6.98 -18.93 -0.21
C LEU A 45 6.76 -20.28 0.50
N GLU A 46 5.64 -20.44 1.19
CA GLU A 46 5.26 -21.72 1.81
C GLU A 46 5.09 -22.82 0.77
N GLU A 47 4.43 -22.52 -0.36
CA GLU A 47 4.28 -23.45 -1.48
C GLU A 47 5.64 -23.82 -2.11
N LEU A 48 6.52 -22.83 -2.35
CA LEU A 48 7.85 -23.07 -2.90
C LEU A 48 8.73 -23.90 -1.96
N SER A 49 8.60 -23.73 -0.65
CA SER A 49 9.35 -24.52 0.35
C SER A 49 8.99 -26.01 0.37
N GLN A 50 7.83 -26.38 -0.17
CA GLN A 50 7.41 -27.78 -0.30
C GLN A 50 7.94 -28.43 -1.58
N VAL A 51 8.48 -27.63 -2.52
CA VAL A 51 9.07 -28.13 -3.76
C VAL A 51 10.50 -28.62 -3.46
N PRO A 52 10.93 -29.75 -4.04
CA PRO A 52 12.30 -30.22 -3.91
C PRO A 52 13.34 -29.20 -4.39
N ASP A 53 14.48 -29.12 -3.69
CA ASP A 53 15.57 -28.15 -3.97
C ASP A 53 16.20 -28.31 -5.37
N ASP A 54 16.02 -29.46 -6.03
CA ASP A 54 16.53 -29.75 -7.37
C ASP A 54 15.62 -29.25 -8.50
N THR A 55 14.46 -28.69 -8.14
CA THR A 55 13.47 -28.21 -9.10
C THR A 55 13.72 -26.74 -9.46
N ASN A 56 13.90 -26.46 -10.76
CA ASN A 56 14.00 -25.09 -11.26
C ASN A 56 12.68 -24.34 -11.07
N THR A 57 12.69 -23.26 -10.28
CA THR A 57 11.54 -22.38 -10.11
C THR A 57 11.70 -21.13 -10.99
N TYR A 58 10.61 -20.62 -11.56
CA TYR A 58 10.65 -19.42 -12.40
C TYR A 58 9.62 -18.41 -11.90
N LYS A 59 10.02 -17.15 -11.83
CA LYS A 59 9.17 -16.02 -11.49
C LYS A 59 8.90 -15.18 -12.74
N SER A 60 7.62 -14.95 -13.04
CA SER A 60 7.24 -13.94 -14.02
C SER A 60 7.42 -12.54 -13.42
N ILE A 61 8.20 -11.72 -14.13
CA ILE A 61 8.28 -10.28 -13.90
C ILE A 61 7.85 -9.66 -15.22
N ASP A 62 6.67 -9.06 -15.22
CA ASP A 62 5.99 -8.57 -16.42
C ASP A 62 5.82 -9.67 -17.48
N THR A 63 6.45 -9.53 -18.64
CA THR A 63 6.43 -10.52 -19.73
C THR A 63 7.63 -11.46 -19.74
N ILE A 64 8.55 -11.33 -18.77
CA ILE A 64 9.81 -12.07 -18.72
C ILE A 64 9.74 -13.12 -17.61
N LEU A 65 10.15 -14.36 -17.93
CA LEU A 65 10.36 -15.41 -16.94
C LEU A 65 11.81 -15.36 -16.45
N LYS A 66 12.00 -15.20 -15.15
CA LYS A 66 13.31 -15.21 -14.49
C LYS A 66 13.46 -16.47 -13.65
N LEU A 67 14.55 -17.19 -13.84
CA LEU A 67 14.90 -18.34 -12.99
C LEU A 67 15.14 -17.85 -11.54
N CYS A 68 14.44 -18.47 -10.59
CA CYS A 68 14.63 -18.32 -9.16
C CYS A 68 15.52 -19.50 -8.71
N PHE A 69 16.78 -19.15 -8.37
CA PHE A 69 17.74 -20.07 -7.75
C PHE A 69 17.43 -20.25 -6.27
#